data_AF-A0A8J2PTK3-F1
#
_entry.id   AF-A0A8J2PTK3-F1
#
_cell.length_a   1.000
_cell.length_b   1.000
_cell.length_c   1.000
_cell.angle_alpha   90.00
_cell.angle_beta   90.00
_cell.angle_gamma   90.00
#
_symmetry.space_group_name_H-M   'P 1'
#
loop_
_entity.id
_entity.type
_entity.pdbx_description
1 polymer ?
#
loop_
_entity_poly.entity_id
_entity_poly.type
_entity_poly.pdbx_seq_one_letter_code
_entity_poly.pdbx_strand_id
1 'polypeptide(L)'
;EDSIGSARIFFDNYNSIESRLLERNLAVKRGTSSYGHLLFFQTSKRAIELSQLGLNLIESTKQLKNNVGQRIATSDNDIGLRLKNLNVFGSSIGNQCPAPARCRKASRTFRTLDGSCNNLQDPAMGTAFTPLIRLIRPQYADGIWSPRVARDGSELPSARL
;
A
#
# COMPACT_ATOMS: atom_id res chain seq x y z
N GLU A 1 0.47 -20.20 -9.79
CA GLU A 1 1.34 -19.02 -9.63
C GLU A 1 1.41 -18.66 -8.16
N ASP A 2 2.55 -18.18 -7.67
CA ASP A 2 2.64 -17.65 -6.30
C ASP A 2 1.97 -16.27 -6.23
N SER A 3 1.44 -15.89 -5.06
CA SER A 3 0.64 -14.68 -4.85
C SER A 3 1.36 -13.40 -5.30
N ILE A 4 2.70 -13.39 -5.19
CA ILE A 4 3.57 -12.30 -5.65
C ILE A 4 3.73 -12.26 -7.18
N GLY A 5 3.68 -13.41 -7.85
CA GLY A 5 3.76 -13.48 -9.31
C GLY A 5 2.55 -12.81 -9.97
N SER A 6 1.35 -13.10 -9.47
CA SER A 6 0.11 -12.47 -9.97
C SER A 6 0.06 -10.97 -9.67
N ALA A 7 0.57 -10.54 -8.51
CA ALA A 7 0.78 -9.13 -8.18
C ALA A 7 1.71 -8.40 -9.17
N ARG A 8 2.81 -9.04 -9.57
CA ARG A 8 3.75 -8.48 -10.54
C ARG A 8 3.12 -8.28 -11.92
N ILE A 9 2.31 -9.24 -12.38
CA ILE A 9 1.58 -9.15 -13.66
C ILE A 9 0.62 -7.95 -13.66
N PHE A 10 -0.11 -7.73 -12.55
CA PHE A 10 -0.97 -6.56 -12.40
C PHE A 10 -0.17 -5.26 -12.53
N PHE A 11 1.01 -5.19 -11.90
CA PHE A 11 1.86 -4.01 -11.95
C PHE A 11 2.46 -3.77 -13.34
N ASP A 12 2.89 -4.83 -14.03
CA ASP A 12 3.39 -4.74 -15.40
C ASP A 12 2.32 -4.19 -16.36
N ASN A 13 1.06 -4.61 -16.16
CA ASN A 13 -0.07 -4.05 -16.90
C ASN A 13 -0.31 -2.57 -16.54
N TYR A 14 -0.20 -2.18 -15.26
CA TYR A 14 -0.32 -0.79 -14.85
C TYR A 14 0.76 0.10 -15.51
N ASN A 15 2.03 -0.32 -15.49
CA ASN A 15 3.12 0.40 -16.15
C ASN A 15 2.94 0.49 -17.66
N SER A 16 2.32 -0.53 -18.28
CA SER A 16 2.01 -0.50 -19.71
C SER A 16 1.09 0.67 -20.09
N ILE A 17 0.25 1.16 -19.16
CA ILE A 17 -0.61 2.32 -19.41
C ILE A 17 0.26 3.58 -19.56
N GLU A 18 1.20 3.80 -18.66
CA GLU A 18 2.10 4.95 -18.70
C GLU A 18 2.93 4.97 -20.00
N SER A 19 3.53 3.83 -20.37
CA SER A 19 4.26 3.70 -21.64
C SER A 19 3.38 4.03 -22.84
N ARG A 20 2.14 3.53 -22.88
CA ARG A 20 1.18 3.80 -23.98
C ARG A 20 0.77 5.28 -24.06
N LEU A 21 0.67 5.97 -22.92
CA LEU A 21 0.40 7.41 -22.91
C LEU A 21 1.58 8.19 -23.52
N LEU A 22 2.82 7.82 -23.16
CA LEU A 22 4.02 8.43 -23.70
C LEU A 22 4.18 8.17 -25.20
N GLU A 23 3.95 6.93 -25.66
CA GLU A 23 3.96 6.57 -27.09
C GLU A 23 2.96 7.39 -27.92
N ARG A 24 1.83 7.76 -27.32
CA ARG A 24 0.81 8.61 -27.95
C ARG A 24 1.07 10.12 -27.79
N ASN A 25 2.23 10.51 -27.28
CA ASN A 25 2.58 11.90 -26.95
C ASN A 25 1.57 12.56 -25.98
N LEU A 26 0.90 11.76 -25.14
CA LEU A 26 -0.01 12.24 -24.09
C LEU A 26 0.80 12.52 -22.82
N ALA A 27 1.61 13.57 -22.88
CA ALA A 27 2.41 14.05 -21.76
C ALA A 27 2.10 15.52 -21.44
N VAL A 28 2.36 15.92 -20.20
CA VAL A 28 2.20 17.31 -19.78
C VAL A 28 3.17 18.20 -20.56
N LYS A 29 2.64 19.18 -21.32
CA LYS A 29 3.45 20.07 -22.17
C LYS A 29 4.37 20.96 -21.33
N ARG A 30 5.65 20.99 -21.68
CA ARG A 30 6.66 21.87 -21.04
C ARG A 30 6.23 23.34 -21.11
N GLY A 31 6.60 24.12 -20.09
CA GLY A 31 6.29 25.55 -20.00
C GLY A 31 4.85 25.90 -19.61
N THR A 32 3.98 24.91 -19.40
CA THR A 32 2.62 25.13 -18.87
C THR A 32 2.59 25.13 -17.35
N SER A 33 1.56 25.74 -16.74
CA SER A 33 1.34 25.65 -15.29
C SER A 33 1.23 24.20 -14.81
N SER A 34 0.62 23.32 -15.61
CA SER A 34 0.54 21.89 -15.32
C SER A 34 1.92 21.22 -15.27
N TYR A 35 2.87 21.65 -16.11
CA TYR A 35 4.24 21.14 -16.07
C TYR A 35 4.97 21.63 -14.81
N GLY A 36 4.77 22.89 -14.41
CA GLY A 36 5.30 23.41 -13.15
C GLY A 36 4.76 22.63 -11.94
N HIS A 37 3.46 22.34 -11.93
CA HIS A 37 2.84 21.48 -10.91
C HIS A 37 3.46 20.07 -10.90
N LEU A 38 3.62 19.43 -12.08
CA LEU A 38 4.25 18.11 -12.17
C LEU A 38 5.66 18.11 -11.58
N LEU A 39 6.47 19.14 -11.82
CA LEU A 39 7.82 19.26 -11.26
C LEU A 39 7.83 19.47 -9.74
N PHE A 40 6.91 20.28 -9.21
CA PHE A 40 6.84 20.57 -7.78
C PHE A 40 6.31 19.38 -6.97
N PHE A 41 5.38 18.61 -7.54
CA PHE A 41 4.74 17.47 -6.89
C PHE A 41 5.30 16.11 -7.36
N GLN A 42 6.59 16.08 -7.74
CA GLN A 42 7.23 14.81 -8.10
C GLN A 42 7.27 13.85 -6.91
N THR A 43 6.87 12.61 -7.17
CA THR A 43 6.94 11.53 -6.18
C THR A 43 8.39 11.08 -5.99
N SER A 44 8.84 10.97 -4.75
CA SER A 44 10.19 10.48 -4.45
C SER A 44 10.35 9.01 -4.88
N LYS A 45 11.56 8.62 -5.29
CA LYS A 45 11.88 7.22 -5.65
C LYS A 45 11.47 6.24 -4.55
N ARG A 46 11.71 6.61 -3.28
CA ARG A 46 11.33 5.80 -2.12
C ARG A 46 9.83 5.59 -2.02
N ALA A 47 9.02 6.62 -2.27
CA ALA A 47 7.57 6.52 -2.27
C ALA A 47 7.06 5.62 -3.42
N ILE A 48 7.69 5.69 -4.59
CA ILE A 48 7.37 4.80 -5.73
C ILE A 48 7.65 3.34 -5.36
N GLU A 49 8.83 3.02 -4.83
CA GLU A 49 9.20 1.66 -4.41
C GLU A 49 8.22 1.10 -3.35
N LEU A 50 7.85 1.92 -2.36
CA LEU A 50 6.89 1.52 -1.34
C LEU A 50 5.48 1.34 -1.90
N SER A 51 5.07 2.17 -2.85
CA SER A 51 3.78 2.04 -3.52
C SER A 51 3.69 0.73 -4.30
N GLN A 52 4.76 0.35 -5.01
CA GLN A 52 4.85 -0.93 -5.73
C GLN A 52 4.70 -2.12 -4.79
N LEU A 53 5.46 -2.12 -3.68
CA LEU A 53 5.35 -3.16 -2.65
C LEU A 53 3.93 -3.22 -2.05
N GLY A 54 3.31 -2.06 -1.78
CA GLY A 54 1.96 -1.98 -1.26
C GLY A 54 0.92 -2.56 -2.22
N LEU A 55 1.01 -2.24 -3.51
CA LEU A 55 0.13 -2.81 -4.55
C LEU A 55 0.32 -4.32 -4.68
N ASN A 56 1.57 -4.78 -4.66
CA ASN A 56 1.85 -6.21 -4.71
C ASN A 56 1.26 -6.95 -3.51
N LEU A 57 1.34 -6.35 -2.32
CA LEU A 57 0.75 -6.90 -1.10
C LEU A 57 -0.78 -6.93 -1.19
N ILE A 58 -1.42 -5.89 -1.71
CA ILE A 58 -2.87 -5.84 -1.90
C ILE A 58 -3.34 -6.97 -2.82
N GLU A 59 -2.71 -7.11 -3.99
CA GLU A 59 -3.09 -8.15 -4.95
C GLU A 59 -2.80 -9.55 -4.40
N SER A 60 -1.65 -9.76 -3.77
CA SER A 60 -1.34 -11.01 -3.07
C SER A 60 -2.38 -11.33 -1.99
N THR A 61 -2.85 -10.32 -1.25
CA THR A 61 -3.88 -10.48 -0.21
C THR A 61 -5.23 -10.87 -0.81
N LYS A 62 -5.60 -10.34 -1.97
CA LYS A 62 -6.81 -10.76 -2.71
C LYS A 62 -6.73 -12.21 -3.15
N GLN A 63 -5.58 -12.63 -3.69
CA GLN A 63 -5.35 -14.04 -4.05
C GLN A 63 -5.41 -14.96 -2.82
N LEU A 64 -4.80 -14.55 -1.70
CA LEU A 64 -4.90 -15.28 -0.44
C LEU A 64 -6.34 -15.38 0.05
N LYS A 65 -7.15 -14.30 -0.03
CA LYS A 65 -8.58 -14.36 0.27
C LYS A 65 -9.29 -15.41 -0.57
N ASN A 66 -9.01 -15.50 -1.86
CA ASN A 66 -9.65 -16.50 -2.72
C ASN A 66 -9.24 -17.94 -2.35
N ASN A 67 -7.98 -18.15 -1.98
CA ASN A 67 -7.43 -19.49 -1.71
C ASN A 67 -7.76 -20.00 -0.30
N VAL A 68 -7.70 -19.15 0.72
CA VAL A 68 -7.85 -19.52 2.13
C VAL A 68 -8.94 -18.77 2.88
N GLY A 69 -9.55 -17.75 2.27
CA GLY A 69 -10.51 -16.86 2.93
C GLY A 69 -11.70 -17.60 3.54
N GLN A 70 -12.30 -18.55 2.83
CA GLN A 70 -13.42 -19.36 3.34
C GLN A 70 -13.05 -20.26 4.54
N ARG A 71 -11.76 -20.63 4.67
CA ARG A 71 -11.28 -21.42 5.82
C ARG A 71 -11.03 -20.55 7.05
N ILE A 72 -10.79 -19.26 6.83
CA ILE A 72 -10.31 -18.35 7.85
C ILE A 72 -11.44 -17.45 8.36
N ALA A 73 -12.39 -17.05 7.50
CA ALA A 73 -13.53 -16.20 7.86
C ALA A 73 -14.82 -16.66 7.19
N THR A 74 -15.94 -16.44 7.88
CA THR A 74 -17.29 -16.65 7.35
C THR A 74 -17.88 -15.40 6.70
N SER A 75 -17.26 -14.23 6.90
CA SER A 75 -17.70 -12.94 6.33
C SER A 75 -16.53 -12.18 5.74
N ASP A 76 -16.76 -11.58 4.57
CA ASP A 76 -15.80 -10.74 3.86
C ASP A 76 -15.28 -9.57 4.71
N ASN A 77 -16.11 -9.04 5.62
CA ASN A 77 -15.74 -7.91 6.48
C ASN A 77 -14.58 -8.19 7.43
N ASP A 78 -14.36 -9.45 7.81
CA ASP A 78 -13.30 -9.84 8.74
C ASP A 78 -12.09 -10.48 8.05
N ILE A 79 -12.16 -10.80 6.75
CA ILE A 79 -11.09 -11.52 6.04
C ILE A 79 -9.77 -10.76 6.13
N GLY A 80 -9.75 -9.46 5.81
CA GLY A 80 -8.51 -8.66 5.86
C GLY A 80 -7.89 -8.61 7.26
N LEU A 81 -8.72 -8.57 8.31
CA LEU A 81 -8.25 -8.58 9.70
C LEU A 81 -7.66 -9.94 10.10
N ARG A 82 -8.21 -11.03 9.59
CA ARG A 82 -7.69 -12.37 9.88
C ARG A 82 -6.43 -12.68 9.08
N LEU A 83 -6.36 -12.25 7.82
CA LEU A 83 -5.15 -12.37 7.00
C LEU A 83 -3.97 -11.59 7.60
N LYS A 84 -4.21 -10.49 8.31
CA LYS A 84 -3.17 -9.75 9.05
C LYS A 84 -2.42 -10.64 10.06
N ASN A 85 -3.11 -11.61 10.67
CA ASN A 85 -2.53 -12.49 11.69
C ASN A 85 -1.96 -13.78 11.09
N LEU A 86 -1.95 -13.93 9.77
CA LEU A 86 -1.36 -15.08 9.11
C LEU A 86 0.17 -15.03 9.25
N ASN A 87 0.77 -16.13 9.70
CA ASN A 87 2.22 -16.25 9.73
C ASN A 87 2.76 -16.40 8.30
N VAL A 88 3.44 -15.37 7.82
CA VAL A 88 4.09 -15.35 6.49
C VAL A 88 5.60 -15.58 6.57
N PHE A 89 6.13 -15.94 7.74
CA PHE A 89 7.57 -16.20 7.91
C PHE A 89 8.03 -17.35 7.00
N GLY A 90 9.17 -17.16 6.33
CA GLY A 90 9.73 -18.13 5.39
C GLY A 90 9.01 -18.19 4.02
N SER A 91 7.97 -17.38 3.82
CA SER A 91 7.33 -17.24 2.51
C SER A 91 7.96 -16.11 1.68
N SER A 92 7.69 -16.13 0.39
CA SER A 92 8.02 -15.06 -0.55
C SER A 92 7.43 -13.69 -0.12
N ILE A 93 6.24 -13.68 0.49
CA ILE A 93 5.58 -12.48 1.05
C ILE A 93 6.33 -11.97 2.28
N GLY A 94 6.72 -12.87 3.19
CA GLY A 94 7.47 -12.51 4.39
C GLY A 94 8.81 -11.86 4.10
N ASN A 95 9.47 -12.24 2.99
CA ASN A 95 10.73 -11.65 2.55
C ASN A 95 10.60 -10.17 2.11
N GLN A 96 9.38 -9.67 1.87
CA GLN A 96 9.13 -8.27 1.50
C GLN A 96 8.85 -7.38 2.71
N CYS A 97 8.75 -7.93 3.92
CA CYS A 97 8.50 -7.16 5.13
C CYS A 97 9.67 -6.18 5.40
N PRO A 98 9.41 -4.93 5.79
CA PRO A 98 10.46 -3.98 6.15
C PRO A 98 11.33 -4.51 7.30
N ALA A 99 12.64 -4.31 7.19
CA ALA A 99 13.56 -4.59 8.27
C ALA A 99 13.27 -3.66 9.48
N PRO A 100 13.49 -4.14 10.72
CA PRO A 100 13.33 -3.30 11.90
C PRO A 100 14.31 -2.12 11.88
N ALA A 101 13.86 -0.96 12.38
CA ALA A 101 14.67 0.24 12.44
C ALA A 101 15.89 0.05 13.37
N ARG A 102 17.06 0.51 12.92
CA ARG A 102 18.32 0.42 13.68
C ARG A 102 18.69 1.76 14.29
N CYS A 103 18.67 1.85 15.62
CA CYS A 103 18.97 3.09 16.33
C CYS A 103 20.48 3.32 16.48
N ARG A 104 20.98 4.32 15.75
CA ARG A 104 22.38 4.75 15.83
C ARG A 104 22.59 5.64 17.06
N LYS A 105 23.82 5.71 17.59
CA LYS A 105 24.13 6.57 18.76
C LYS A 105 23.67 8.02 18.59
N ALA A 106 23.78 8.57 17.37
CA ALA A 106 23.34 9.93 17.06
C ALA A 106 21.84 10.19 17.31
N SER A 107 20.97 9.16 17.17
CA SER A 107 19.53 9.31 17.42
C SER A 107 19.18 9.52 18.89
N ARG A 108 20.16 9.34 19.81
CA ARG A 108 19.99 9.64 21.24
C ARG A 108 20.11 11.13 21.54
N THR A 109 20.78 11.88 20.67
CA THR A 109 21.00 13.33 20.85
C THR A 109 20.07 14.15 19.97
N PHE A 110 19.83 13.70 18.74
CA PHE A 110 19.02 14.40 17.75
C PHE A 110 17.94 13.49 17.14
N ARG A 111 16.84 14.09 16.69
CA ARG A 111 15.78 13.35 15.99
C ARG A 111 16.29 12.87 14.63
N THR A 112 15.89 11.67 14.23
CA THR A 112 16.07 11.17 12.87
C THR A 112 15.12 11.92 11.92
N LEU A 113 15.50 12.01 10.64
CA LEU A 113 14.69 12.71 9.63
C LEU A 113 13.34 12.04 9.38
N ASP A 114 13.28 10.72 9.55
CA ASP A 114 12.06 9.93 9.36
C ASP A 114 11.29 9.70 10.67
N GLY A 115 11.79 10.16 11.82
CA GLY A 115 11.14 9.95 13.12
C GLY A 115 11.41 8.58 13.77
N SER A 116 12.20 7.72 13.12
CA SER A 116 12.63 6.44 13.70
C SER A 116 13.38 6.63 15.03
N CYS A 117 13.30 5.64 15.92
CA CYS A 117 13.95 5.64 17.24
C CYS A 117 13.48 6.73 18.20
N ASN A 118 12.36 7.40 17.92
CA ASN A 118 11.75 8.31 18.88
C ASN A 118 11.14 7.54 20.07
N ASN A 119 10.55 6.37 19.81
CA ASN A 119 10.12 5.42 20.83
C ASN A 119 11.20 4.34 21.02
N LEU A 120 11.70 4.17 22.25
CA LEU A 120 12.79 3.25 22.58
C LEU A 120 12.36 1.78 22.64
N GLN A 121 11.07 1.52 22.91
CA GLN A 121 10.50 0.17 22.95
C GLN A 121 10.12 -0.31 21.55
N ASP A 122 9.55 0.58 20.75
CA ASP A 122 9.22 0.35 19.34
C ASP A 122 9.85 1.43 18.45
N PRO A 123 11.09 1.23 17.97
CA PRO A 123 11.79 2.19 17.14
C PRO A 123 11.10 2.58 15.83
N ALA A 124 10.13 1.80 15.34
CA ALA A 124 9.41 2.09 14.11
C ALA A 124 8.17 2.98 14.36
N MET A 125 7.69 3.08 15.61
CA MET A 125 6.47 3.80 15.93
C MET A 125 6.57 5.29 15.61
N GLY A 126 5.67 5.77 14.75
CA GLY A 126 5.63 7.17 14.31
C GLY A 126 6.63 7.53 13.20
N THR A 127 7.33 6.54 12.64
CA THR A 127 8.25 6.76 11.51
C THR A 127 7.47 7.12 10.24
N ALA A 128 7.99 8.06 9.45
CA ALA A 128 7.49 8.36 8.10
C ALA A 128 7.53 7.11 7.20
N PHE A 129 6.76 7.12 6.11
CA PHE A 129 6.66 5.99 5.18
C PHE A 129 6.16 4.68 5.82
N THR A 130 5.41 4.78 6.92
CA THR A 130 4.73 3.64 7.55
C THR A 130 3.20 3.80 7.44
N PRO A 131 2.44 2.70 7.52
CA PRO A 131 0.98 2.76 7.48
C PRO A 131 0.40 3.57 8.64
N LEU A 132 -0.70 4.29 8.38
CA LEU A 132 -1.46 4.95 9.45
C LEU A 132 -2.07 3.91 10.40
N ILE A 133 -2.03 4.23 11.70
CA ILE A 133 -2.70 3.42 12.72
C ILE A 133 -4.21 3.55 12.54
N ARG A 134 -4.93 2.43 12.68
CA ARG A 134 -6.39 2.40 12.69
C ARG A 134 -6.90 2.20 14.11
N LEU A 135 -7.70 3.14 14.59
CA LEU A 135 -8.36 3.06 15.90
C LEU A 135 -9.59 2.14 15.89
N ILE A 136 -10.25 2.04 14.73
CA ILE A 136 -11.42 1.17 14.51
C ILE A 136 -11.19 0.24 13.33
N ARG A 137 -11.98 -0.83 13.25
CA ARG A 137 -11.93 -1.78 12.14
C ARG A 137 -12.23 -1.06 10.81
N PRO A 138 -11.41 -1.28 9.76
CA PRO A 138 -11.70 -0.73 8.44
C PRO A 138 -12.94 -1.37 7.83
N GLN A 139 -13.61 -0.63 6.94
CA GLN A 139 -14.75 -1.12 6.18
C GLN A 139 -14.48 -0.93 4.70
N TYR A 140 -14.32 -2.05 3.98
CA TYR A 140 -14.10 -2.13 2.55
C TYR A 140 -15.14 -3.05 1.93
N ALA A 141 -15.56 -2.79 0.69
CA ALA A 141 -16.57 -3.62 0.04
C ALA A 141 -16.09 -5.06 -0.19
N ASP A 142 -14.79 -5.24 -0.43
CA ASP A 142 -14.16 -6.55 -0.61
C ASP A 142 -13.43 -7.05 0.65
N GLY A 143 -13.51 -6.31 1.76
CA GLY A 143 -12.79 -6.61 3.00
C GLY A 143 -11.27 -6.37 2.96
N ILE A 144 -10.71 -5.85 1.86
CA ILE A 144 -9.26 -5.71 1.64
C ILE A 144 -8.88 -4.28 1.23
N TRP A 145 -9.43 -3.77 0.13
CA TRP A 145 -8.97 -2.54 -0.51
C TRP A 145 -10.07 -1.71 -1.15
N SER A 146 -11.08 -2.33 -1.73
CA SER A 146 -12.09 -1.63 -2.55
C SER A 146 -12.93 -0.70 -1.67
N PRO A 147 -13.21 0.55 -2.12
CA PRO A 147 -14.05 1.50 -1.39
C PRO A 147 -15.34 0.85 -0.90
N ARG A 148 -15.78 1.23 0.30
CA ARG A 148 -17.04 0.70 0.88
C ARG A 148 -18.25 1.06 0.00
N VAL A 149 -19.26 0.20 0.06
CA VAL A 149 -20.60 0.45 -0.48
C VAL A 149 -21.54 0.97 0.60
N ALA A 150 -22.74 1.39 0.19
CA ALA A 150 -23.82 1.72 1.11
C ALA A 150 -24.25 0.48 1.92
N ARG A 151 -24.98 0.71 3.03
CA ARG A 151 -25.39 -0.40 3.92
C ARG A 151 -26.37 -1.38 3.27
N ASP A 152 -27.10 -0.91 2.26
CA ASP A 152 -28.03 -1.70 1.44
C ASP A 152 -27.35 -2.35 0.22
N GLY A 153 -26.04 -2.15 0.05
CA GLY A 153 -25.25 -2.67 -1.07
C GLY A 153 -25.23 -1.78 -2.31
N SER A 154 -25.93 -0.64 -2.31
CA SER A 154 -25.89 0.33 -3.40
C SER A 154 -24.58 1.14 -3.45
N GLU A 155 -24.35 1.84 -4.56
CA GLU A 155 -23.23 2.76 -4.69
C GLU A 155 -23.39 3.97 -3.76
N LEU A 156 -22.27 4.47 -3.22
CA LEU A 156 -22.29 5.71 -2.45
C LEU A 156 -22.53 6.90 -3.39
N PRO A 157 -23.24 7.95 -2.93
CA PRO A 157 -23.38 9.18 -3.70
C PRO A 157 -22.00 9.77 -4.02
N SER A 158 -21.90 10.42 -5.18
CA SER A 158 -20.69 11.17 -5.54
C SER A 158 -20.33 12.15 -4.43
N ALA A 159 -19.04 12.21 -4.08
CA ALA A 159 -18.51 13.11 -3.06
C ALA A 159 -18.72 14.61 -3.39
N ARG A 160 -19.21 14.93 -4.59
CA ARG A 160 -19.41 16.29 -5.09
C ARG A 160 -20.88 16.69 -5.31
N LEU A 161 -21.84 15.80 -5.04
CA LEU A 161 -23.27 16.12 -5.09
C LEU A 161 -23.66 17.14 -4.03
#